data_AF-A0A2J5I8S3-F1
#
_entry.id   AF-A0A2J5I8S3-F1
#
_cell.length_a   1.000
_cell.length_b   1.000
_cell.length_c   1.000
_cell.angle_alpha   90.00
_cell.angle_beta   90.00
_cell.angle_gamma   90.00
#
_symmetry.space_group_name_H-M   'P 1'
#
loop_
_entity.id
_entity.type
_entity.pdbx_description
1 polymer ?
#
loop_
_entity_poly.entity_id
_entity_poly.type
_entity_poly.pdbx_seq_one_letter_code
_entity_poly.pdbx_strand_id
1 'polypeptide(L)'
;MTQNALFRREGTFDEKIQSIKKQWETYRASPEVESNDRKNWAVPYVQLRARGFAYLQRRRRLIEERDALYSSTKLTTRQHLFSVLSFLRSAFQRRPQQSVGADDKKLPSYETACRDAAARMDQKIQQLLESYWNTRETLWDMDSEIVRSEIMAKVKTVWNWYDQGGRLYAWDLDCGACASTGGCCGRDCGCCEKPLITYWEPMKQHDAESRKLVGVYGHCTAECPCCIRVRGRYHPHPRLPPLDV
;
A
#
# COMPACT_ATOMS: atom_id res chain seq x y z
N MET A 1 9.90 -23.66 33.16
CA MET A 1 9.84 -22.47 32.30
C MET A 1 8.55 -22.54 31.49
N THR A 2 7.48 -21.93 32.00
CA THR A 2 6.19 -21.78 31.31
C THR A 2 5.98 -20.30 31.08
N GLN A 3 5.75 -19.96 29.81
CA GLN A 3 5.77 -18.62 29.26
C GLN A 3 4.66 -17.73 29.85
N ASN A 4 5.08 -16.53 30.27
CA ASN A 4 4.39 -15.26 30.09
C ASN A 4 2.87 -15.25 30.30
N ALA A 5 2.46 -15.49 31.55
CA ALA A 5 1.26 -14.90 32.11
C ALA A 5 1.52 -13.43 32.49
N LEU A 6 1.61 -12.54 31.50
CA LEU A 6 1.62 -11.10 31.75
C LEU A 6 0.75 -10.39 30.72
N PHE A 7 -0.37 -9.86 31.24
CA PHE A 7 -1.30 -8.91 30.64
C PHE A 7 -2.32 -9.46 29.63
N ARG A 8 -3.34 -10.16 30.15
CA ARG A 8 -4.69 -10.01 29.56
C ARG A 8 -5.05 -8.53 29.66
N ARG A 9 -5.00 -7.79 28.54
CA ARG A 9 -5.77 -6.54 28.43
C ARG A 9 -7.24 -6.92 28.52
N GLU A 10 -7.85 -6.81 29.69
CA GLU A 10 -9.29 -7.06 29.90
C GLU A 10 -10.13 -6.39 28.80
N GLY A 11 -11.15 -7.10 28.31
CA GLY A 11 -12.05 -6.65 27.25
C GLY A 11 -11.81 -7.31 25.89
N THR A 12 -12.85 -7.90 25.28
CA THR A 12 -12.88 -8.23 23.85
C THR A 12 -12.71 -6.94 23.02
N PHE A 13 -12.33 -7.07 21.73
CA PHE A 13 -12.24 -5.92 20.82
C PHE A 13 -13.54 -5.10 20.84
N ASP A 14 -14.68 -5.80 20.86
CA ASP A 14 -16.01 -5.20 20.93
C ASP A 14 -16.25 -4.46 22.25
N GLU A 15 -15.90 -5.04 23.39
CA GLU A 15 -16.07 -4.40 24.72
C GLU A 15 -15.27 -3.09 24.83
N LYS A 16 -14.02 -3.09 24.35
CA LYS A 16 -13.19 -1.88 24.33
C LYS A 16 -13.79 -0.82 23.42
N ILE A 17 -14.27 -1.21 22.25
CA ILE A 17 -14.95 -0.31 21.31
C ILE A 17 -16.21 0.29 21.94
N GLN A 18 -17.04 -0.50 22.60
CA GLN A 18 -18.24 0.02 23.27
C GLN A 18 -17.88 1.02 24.36
N SER A 19 -16.81 0.76 25.13
CA SER A 19 -16.32 1.72 26.13
C SER A 19 -15.88 3.05 25.49
N ILE A 20 -15.17 3.01 24.37
CA ILE A 20 -14.72 4.24 23.69
C ILE A 20 -15.89 4.95 23.01
N LYS A 21 -16.84 4.20 22.43
CA LYS A 21 -18.11 4.74 21.90
C LYS A 21 -18.84 5.58 22.94
N LYS A 22 -19.03 4.98 24.11
CA LYS A 22 -19.64 5.68 25.25
C LYS A 22 -18.86 6.93 25.66
N GLN A 23 -17.53 6.92 25.58
CA GLN A 23 -16.74 8.12 25.88
C GLN A 23 -17.03 9.27 24.91
N TRP A 24 -17.14 9.02 23.60
CA TRP A 24 -17.37 10.12 22.67
C TRP A 24 -18.83 10.55 22.51
N GLU A 25 -19.80 9.68 22.81
CA GLU A 25 -21.22 10.05 22.95
C GLU A 25 -21.46 11.12 24.04
N THR A 26 -20.50 11.30 24.95
CA THR A 26 -20.54 12.36 25.97
C THR A 26 -20.03 13.71 25.48
N TYR A 27 -19.33 13.78 24.34
CA TYR A 27 -18.92 15.07 23.78
C TYR A 27 -20.13 15.81 23.23
N ARG A 28 -20.33 17.04 23.71
CA ARG A 28 -21.37 17.97 23.25
C ARG A 28 -20.69 19.26 22.84
N ALA A 29 -20.32 19.38 21.57
CA ALA A 29 -19.86 20.65 21.00
C ALA A 29 -21.04 21.44 20.44
N SER A 30 -20.84 22.74 20.21
CA SER A 30 -21.87 23.53 19.52
C SER A 30 -21.96 23.11 18.04
N PRO A 31 -23.12 23.28 17.38
CA PRO A 31 -23.27 22.95 15.96
C PRO A 31 -22.24 23.63 15.06
N GLU A 32 -21.80 24.84 15.41
CA GLU A 32 -20.78 25.60 14.68
C GLU A 32 -19.41 24.91 14.77
N VAL A 33 -19.04 24.42 15.96
CA VAL A 33 -17.78 23.68 16.18
C VAL A 33 -17.83 22.35 15.43
N GLU A 34 -18.94 21.61 15.49
CA GLU A 34 -19.13 20.36 14.73
C GLU A 34 -18.99 20.58 13.22
N SER A 35 -19.64 21.61 12.69
CA SER A 35 -19.58 21.96 11.27
C SER A 35 -18.17 22.34 10.84
N ASN A 36 -17.51 23.18 11.66
CA ASN A 36 -16.14 23.61 11.42
C ASN A 36 -15.15 22.43 11.42
N ASP A 37 -15.18 21.59 12.46
CA ASP A 37 -14.29 20.45 12.58
C ASP A 37 -14.56 19.40 11.50
N ARG A 38 -15.83 19.20 11.11
CA ARG A 38 -16.17 18.34 9.97
C ARG A 38 -15.45 18.81 8.71
N LYS A 39 -15.56 20.10 8.38
CA LYS A 39 -15.02 20.69 7.14
C LYS A 39 -13.50 20.79 7.16
N ASN A 40 -12.93 21.22 8.27
CA ASN A 40 -11.53 21.64 8.35
C ASN A 40 -10.60 20.60 8.97
N TRP A 41 -11.14 19.60 9.66
CA TRP A 41 -10.34 18.55 10.29
C TRP A 41 -10.73 17.16 9.79
N ALA A 42 -11.98 16.72 10.01
CA ALA A 42 -12.40 15.33 9.77
C ALA A 42 -12.35 14.94 8.28
N VAL A 43 -12.90 15.78 7.40
CA VAL A 43 -12.87 15.52 5.95
C VAL A 43 -11.43 15.52 5.42
N PRO A 44 -10.59 16.53 5.70
CA PRO A 44 -9.17 16.49 5.33
C PRO A 44 -8.43 15.27 5.89
N TYR A 45 -8.66 14.90 7.15
CA TYR A 45 -8.03 13.74 7.79
C TYR A 45 -8.32 12.45 7.02
N VAL A 46 -9.61 12.17 6.77
CA VAL A 46 -10.03 10.95 6.07
C VAL A 46 -9.49 10.94 4.63
N GLN A 47 -9.51 12.07 3.93
CA GLN A 47 -8.98 12.17 2.58
C GLN A 47 -7.47 11.94 2.53
N LEU A 48 -6.72 12.51 3.48
CA LEU A 48 -5.28 12.36 3.59
C LEU A 48 -4.91 10.90 3.89
N ARG A 49 -5.66 10.24 4.77
CA ARG A 49 -5.48 8.83 5.09
C ARG A 49 -5.78 7.91 3.90
N ALA A 50 -6.87 8.15 3.19
CA ALA A 50 -7.21 7.44 1.95
C ALA A 50 -6.10 7.61 0.88
N ARG A 51 -5.54 8.82 0.76
CA ARG A 51 -4.40 9.10 -0.13
C ARG A 51 -3.16 8.30 0.29
N GLY A 52 -2.87 8.21 1.58
CA GLY A 52 -1.81 7.36 2.14
C GLY A 52 -1.94 5.90 1.71
N PHE A 53 -3.14 5.31 1.87
CA PHE A 53 -3.38 3.94 1.41
C PHE A 53 -3.26 3.78 -0.11
N ALA A 54 -3.70 4.78 -0.88
CA ALA A 54 -3.56 4.76 -2.33
C ALA A 54 -2.09 4.74 -2.76
N TYR A 55 -1.20 5.50 -2.10
CA TYR A 55 0.25 5.43 -2.36
C TYR A 55 0.80 4.01 -2.17
N LEU A 56 0.47 3.38 -1.05
CA LEU A 56 0.97 2.04 -0.75
C LEU A 56 0.40 0.96 -1.68
N GLN A 57 -0.86 1.09 -2.09
CA GLN A 57 -1.48 0.17 -3.05
C GLN A 57 -0.88 0.31 -4.44
N ARG A 58 -0.65 1.54 -4.90
CA ARG A 58 0.08 1.79 -6.15
C ARG A 58 1.49 1.25 -6.08
N ARG A 59 2.18 1.44 -4.95
CA ARG A 59 3.52 0.89 -4.70
C ARG A 59 3.52 -0.63 -4.82
N ARG A 60 2.56 -1.32 -4.20
CA ARG A 60 2.41 -2.77 -4.32
C ARG A 60 2.20 -3.20 -5.77
N ARG A 61 1.38 -2.48 -6.55
CA ARG A 61 1.19 -2.75 -7.98
C ARG A 61 2.50 -2.65 -8.76
N LEU A 62 3.25 -1.56 -8.58
CA LEU A 62 4.51 -1.36 -9.29
C LEU A 62 5.56 -2.42 -8.91
N ILE A 63 5.56 -2.90 -7.66
CA ILE A 63 6.41 -4.03 -7.25
C ILE A 63 6.03 -5.29 -8.02
N GLU A 64 4.74 -5.64 -8.11
CA GLU A 64 4.27 -6.80 -8.88
C GLU A 64 4.64 -6.70 -10.37
N GLU A 65 4.47 -5.52 -10.98
CA GLU A 65 4.83 -5.25 -12.38
C GLU A 65 6.35 -5.36 -12.63
N ARG A 66 7.15 -4.77 -11.74
CA ARG A 66 8.62 -4.83 -11.80
C ARG A 66 9.13 -6.27 -11.66
N ASP A 67 8.59 -7.02 -10.70
CA ASP A 67 9.00 -8.39 -10.45
C ASP A 67 8.64 -9.32 -11.63
N ALA A 68 7.55 -9.01 -12.34
CA ALA A 68 7.20 -9.68 -13.59
C ALA A 68 8.23 -9.40 -14.72
N LEU A 69 8.73 -8.17 -14.85
CA LEU A 69 9.79 -7.83 -15.82
C LEU A 69 11.12 -8.52 -15.51
N TYR A 70 11.49 -8.62 -14.23
CA TYR A 70 12.68 -9.38 -13.82
C TYR A 70 12.53 -10.88 -14.06
N SER A 71 11.29 -11.39 -14.02
CA SER A 71 11.01 -12.81 -14.27
C SER A 71 11.04 -13.12 -15.77
N SER A 72 10.52 -12.23 -16.63
CA SER A 72 10.54 -12.41 -18.09
C SER A 72 11.96 -12.34 -18.66
N THR A 73 12.81 -11.44 -18.15
CA THR A 73 14.23 -11.35 -18.54
C THR A 73 15.02 -12.61 -18.20
N LYS A 74 14.76 -13.25 -17.06
CA LYS A 74 15.39 -14.53 -16.69
C LYS A 74 14.98 -15.69 -17.61
N LEU A 75 13.73 -15.69 -18.09
CA LEU A 75 13.22 -16.68 -19.04
C LEU A 75 13.85 -16.52 -20.43
N THR A 76 14.01 -15.28 -20.92
CA THR A 76 14.66 -15.01 -22.22
C THR A 76 16.14 -15.38 -22.23
N THR A 77 16.89 -15.13 -21.15
CA THR A 77 18.31 -15.53 -21.06
C THR A 77 18.48 -17.05 -21.06
N ARG A 78 17.57 -17.79 -20.41
CA ARG A 78 17.57 -19.27 -20.46
C ARG A 78 17.21 -19.81 -21.85
N GLN A 79 16.24 -19.21 -22.54
CA GLN A 79 15.89 -19.57 -23.91
C GLN A 79 17.03 -19.26 -24.89
N HIS A 80 17.79 -18.19 -24.67
CA HIS A 80 18.98 -17.86 -25.47
C HIS A 80 20.09 -18.91 -25.34
N LEU A 81 20.31 -19.49 -24.15
CA LEU A 81 21.27 -20.58 -23.96
C LEU A 81 20.89 -21.84 -24.75
N PHE A 82 19.59 -22.16 -24.86
CA PHE A 82 19.11 -23.25 -25.72
C PHE A 82 19.23 -22.92 -27.22
N SER A 83 19.04 -21.67 -27.61
CA SER A 83 19.19 -21.22 -29.00
C SER A 83 20.66 -21.20 -29.46
N VAL A 84 21.61 -20.80 -28.62
CA VAL A 84 23.06 -20.83 -28.92
C VAL A 84 23.54 -22.27 -29.17
N LEU A 85 23.04 -23.24 -28.40
CA LEU A 85 23.31 -24.67 -28.65
C LEU A 85 22.71 -25.17 -29.99
N SER A 86 21.61 -24.59 -30.45
CA SER A 86 21.03 -24.88 -31.79
C SER A 86 21.79 -24.19 -32.93
N PHE A 87 22.35 -23.00 -32.68
CA PHE A 87 23.13 -22.23 -33.65
C PHE A 87 24.51 -22.83 -33.93
N LEU A 88 25.17 -23.41 -32.91
CA LEU A 88 26.43 -24.15 -33.11
C LEU A 88 26.28 -25.39 -34.01
N ARG A 89 25.04 -25.88 -34.21
CA ARG A 89 24.74 -26.97 -35.16
C ARG A 89 24.52 -26.49 -36.59
N SER A 90 24.26 -25.19 -36.78
CA SER A 90 23.92 -24.59 -38.09
C SER A 90 25.07 -23.78 -38.70
N ALA A 91 26.17 -23.58 -37.95
CA ALA A 91 27.34 -22.80 -38.37
C ALA A 91 28.19 -23.44 -39.49
N PHE A 92 27.80 -24.61 -40.02
CA PHE A 92 28.49 -25.23 -41.15
C PHE A 92 27.98 -24.81 -42.54
N GLN A 93 26.94 -23.96 -42.64
CA GLN A 93 26.40 -23.52 -43.93
C GLN A 93 25.87 -22.08 -43.88
N ARG A 94 26.73 -21.08 -44.18
CA ARG A 94 26.49 -20.07 -45.23
C ARG A 94 27.53 -18.94 -45.28
N ARG A 95 27.69 -18.43 -46.52
CA ARG A 95 28.57 -17.37 -47.03
C ARG A 95 28.35 -15.99 -46.39
N PRO A 96 29.35 -15.09 -46.48
CA PRO A 96 29.27 -13.74 -45.96
C PRO A 96 28.39 -12.84 -46.85
N GLN A 97 27.46 -12.10 -46.25
CA GLN A 97 26.79 -10.96 -46.87
C GLN A 97 27.38 -9.65 -46.36
N GLN A 98 27.64 -8.74 -47.30
CA GLN A 98 28.19 -7.40 -47.11
C GLN A 98 27.27 -6.51 -46.27
N SER A 99 27.89 -5.73 -45.39
CA SER A 99 27.25 -4.68 -44.59
C SER A 99 27.06 -3.41 -45.42
N VAL A 100 25.83 -2.88 -45.45
CA VAL A 100 25.54 -1.51 -45.90
C VAL A 100 25.20 -0.68 -44.67
N GLY A 101 25.88 0.46 -44.53
CA GLY A 101 25.73 1.38 -43.41
C GLY A 101 24.38 2.08 -43.39
N ALA A 102 23.80 2.16 -42.19
CA ALA A 102 22.77 3.11 -41.82
C ALA A 102 23.15 3.68 -40.46
N ASP A 103 22.90 4.98 -40.29
CA ASP A 103 23.17 5.76 -39.09
C ASP A 103 22.27 5.25 -37.94
N ASP A 104 22.70 4.15 -37.31
CA ASP A 104 21.92 3.40 -36.33
C ASP A 104 22.11 4.00 -34.93
N LYS A 105 21.17 4.84 -34.47
CA LYS A 105 20.84 4.86 -33.04
C LYS A 105 20.23 3.51 -32.70
N LYS A 106 21.11 2.52 -32.51
CA LYS A 106 20.77 1.13 -32.19
C LYS A 106 19.83 1.16 -30.99
N LEU A 107 18.56 0.79 -31.23
CA LEU A 107 17.58 0.69 -30.16
C LEU A 107 18.15 -0.22 -29.06
N PRO A 108 17.98 0.15 -27.77
CA PRO A 108 18.44 -0.68 -26.68
C PRO A 108 17.85 -2.09 -26.82
N SER A 109 18.64 -3.10 -26.50
CA SER A 109 18.15 -4.48 -26.49
C SER A 109 16.94 -4.60 -25.57
N TYR A 110 16.07 -5.58 -25.82
CA TYR A 110 14.93 -5.86 -24.94
C TYR A 110 15.33 -5.97 -23.47
N GLU A 111 16.46 -6.63 -23.18
CA GLU A 111 17.01 -6.76 -21.82
C GLU A 111 17.40 -5.40 -21.23
N THR A 112 18.06 -4.52 -21.98
CA THR A 112 18.40 -3.18 -21.53
C THR A 112 17.15 -2.33 -21.32
N ALA A 113 16.20 -2.36 -22.25
CA ALA A 113 14.91 -1.66 -22.10
C ALA A 113 14.12 -2.12 -20.87
N CYS A 114 14.11 -3.43 -20.58
CA CYS A 114 13.48 -3.99 -19.38
C CYS A 114 14.19 -3.56 -18.09
N ARG A 115 15.52 -3.57 -18.07
CA ARG A 115 16.29 -3.08 -16.91
C ARG A 115 16.04 -1.60 -16.65
N ASP A 116 16.05 -0.77 -17.70
CA ASP A 116 15.80 0.66 -17.57
C ASP A 116 14.36 0.93 -17.10
N ALA A 117 13.38 0.17 -17.60
CA ALA A 117 12.01 0.23 -17.14
C ALA A 117 11.87 -0.17 -15.66
N ALA A 118 12.53 -1.26 -15.23
CA ALA A 118 12.54 -1.70 -13.85
C ALA A 118 13.22 -0.67 -12.92
N ALA A 119 14.31 -0.05 -13.34
CA ALA A 119 14.98 1.02 -12.58
C ALA A 119 14.09 2.25 -12.41
N ARG A 120 13.35 2.66 -13.46
CA ARG A 120 12.34 3.73 -13.35
C ARG A 120 11.20 3.34 -12.40
N MET A 121 10.78 2.08 -12.39
CA MET A 121 9.80 1.58 -11.43
C MET A 121 10.34 1.63 -10.00
N ASP A 122 11.59 1.24 -9.76
CA ASP A 122 12.22 1.29 -8.44
C ASP A 122 12.26 2.72 -7.88
N GLN A 123 12.62 3.71 -8.70
CA GLN A 123 12.56 5.12 -8.31
C GLN A 123 11.14 5.53 -7.88
N LYS A 124 10.12 5.18 -8.67
CA LYS A 124 8.71 5.47 -8.35
C LYS A 124 8.24 4.74 -7.10
N ILE A 125 8.65 3.49 -6.89
CA ILE A 125 8.32 2.69 -5.71
C ILE A 125 8.83 3.37 -4.43
N GLN A 126 10.04 3.96 -4.47
CA GLN A 126 10.57 4.72 -3.35
C GLN A 126 9.85 6.05 -3.15
N GLN A 127 9.62 6.82 -4.22
CA GLN A 127 8.85 8.07 -4.14
C GLN A 127 7.45 7.89 -3.54
N LEU A 128 6.77 6.78 -3.87
CA LEU A 128 5.47 6.45 -3.28
C LEU A 128 5.57 6.13 -1.79
N LEU A 129 6.66 5.47 -1.35
CA LEU A 129 6.88 5.19 0.06
C LEU A 129 7.19 6.47 0.85
N GLU A 130 8.04 7.34 0.33
CA GLU A 130 8.30 8.68 0.88
C GLU A 130 7.02 9.51 0.97
N SER A 131 6.23 9.53 -0.11
CA SER A 131 4.94 10.23 -0.14
C SER A 131 3.96 9.71 0.91
N TYR A 132 3.96 8.40 1.17
CA TYR A 132 3.20 7.81 2.27
C TYR A 132 3.70 8.29 3.63
N TRP A 133 5.01 8.31 3.86
CA TRP A 133 5.57 8.77 5.14
C TRP A 133 5.31 10.24 5.41
N ASN A 134 5.44 11.12 4.41
CA ASN A 134 5.08 12.53 4.54
C ASN A 134 3.58 12.69 4.87
N THR A 135 2.73 11.88 4.24
CA THR A 135 1.29 11.84 4.55
C THR A 135 1.05 11.39 6.00
N ARG A 136 1.82 10.39 6.47
CA ARG A 136 1.72 9.85 7.82
C ARG A 136 2.18 10.83 8.89
N GLU A 137 3.21 11.62 8.61
CA GLU A 137 3.69 12.71 9.46
C GLU A 137 2.62 13.78 9.63
N THR A 138 2.02 14.26 8.54
CA THR A 138 0.91 15.23 8.65
C THR A 138 -0.29 14.65 9.42
N LEU A 139 -0.63 13.36 9.22
CA LEU A 139 -1.68 12.71 10.01
C LEU A 139 -1.33 12.66 11.51
N TRP A 140 -0.06 12.47 11.84
CA TRP A 140 0.42 12.47 13.22
C TRP A 140 0.22 13.82 13.91
N ASP A 141 0.49 14.92 13.19
CA ASP A 141 0.24 16.27 13.68
C ASP A 141 -1.26 16.50 13.94
N MET A 142 -2.11 16.09 12.99
CA MET A 142 -3.57 16.15 13.15
C MET A 142 -4.07 15.28 14.32
N ASP A 143 -3.48 14.09 14.49
CA ASP A 143 -3.79 13.17 15.59
C ASP A 143 -3.40 13.74 16.96
N SER A 144 -2.44 14.68 17.01
CA SER A 144 -2.01 15.36 18.24
C SER A 144 -2.96 16.49 18.68
N GLU A 145 -3.87 16.95 17.82
CA GLU A 145 -4.82 18.02 18.16
C GLU A 145 -5.80 17.62 19.29
N ILE A 146 -6.22 18.58 20.10
CA ILE A 146 -7.22 18.32 21.15
C ILE A 146 -8.58 18.00 20.50
N VAL A 147 -9.30 17.01 21.05
CA VAL A 147 -10.66 16.69 20.61
C VAL A 147 -11.61 17.79 21.04
N ARG A 148 -12.26 18.45 20.07
CA ARG A 148 -13.20 19.56 20.31
C ARG A 148 -14.65 19.27 19.90
N SER A 149 -14.87 18.21 19.16
CA SER A 149 -16.16 17.82 18.60
C SER A 149 -16.35 16.30 18.63
N GLU A 150 -17.61 15.88 18.59
CA GLU A 150 -18.03 14.50 18.44
C GLU A 150 -17.47 13.90 17.14
N ILE A 151 -17.49 14.65 16.02
CA ILE A 151 -16.94 14.15 14.75
C ILE A 151 -15.43 13.86 14.84
N MET A 152 -14.65 14.72 15.49
CA MET A 152 -13.22 14.48 15.73
C MET A 152 -13.03 13.25 16.63
N ALA A 153 -13.79 13.17 17.72
CA ALA A 153 -13.70 12.07 18.68
C ALA A 153 -13.97 10.72 18.00
N LYS A 154 -15.00 10.66 17.14
CA LYS A 154 -15.35 9.48 16.35
C LYS A 154 -14.26 9.11 15.35
N VAL A 155 -13.75 10.07 14.58
CA VAL A 155 -12.68 9.81 13.59
C VAL A 155 -11.41 9.34 14.30
N LYS A 156 -10.95 10.02 15.34
CA LYS A 156 -9.77 9.60 16.11
C LYS A 156 -9.94 8.21 16.71
N THR A 157 -11.13 7.88 17.22
CA THR A 157 -11.42 6.54 17.73
C THR A 157 -11.26 5.49 16.63
N VAL A 158 -11.96 5.67 15.52
CA VAL A 158 -12.01 4.67 14.44
C VAL A 158 -10.63 4.47 13.79
N TRP A 159 -9.81 5.53 13.73
CA TRP A 159 -8.54 5.53 13.03
C TRP A 159 -7.28 5.42 13.92
N ASN A 160 -7.39 5.45 15.24
CA ASN A 160 -6.24 5.27 16.15
C ASN A 160 -6.33 4.03 17.05
N TRP A 161 -7.41 3.25 16.92
CA TRP A 161 -7.56 1.97 17.63
C TRP A 161 -7.25 0.79 16.73
N TYR A 162 -6.51 -0.17 17.28
CA TYR A 162 -6.02 -1.35 16.60
C TYR A 162 -6.45 -2.62 17.32
N ASP A 163 -6.74 -3.67 16.56
CA ASP A 163 -6.90 -5.02 17.08
C ASP A 163 -5.54 -5.67 17.43
N GLN A 164 -5.56 -6.92 17.90
CA GLN A 164 -4.33 -7.67 18.24
C GLN A 164 -3.42 -7.92 17.02
N GLY A 165 -3.98 -7.93 15.79
CA GLY A 165 -3.24 -8.10 14.54
C GLY A 165 -2.71 -6.79 13.96
N GLY A 166 -2.94 -5.64 14.61
CA GLY A 166 -2.57 -4.31 14.12
C GLY A 166 -3.51 -3.77 13.05
N ARG A 167 -4.71 -4.34 12.87
CA ARG A 167 -5.75 -3.82 11.98
C ARG A 167 -6.55 -2.74 12.69
N LEU A 168 -6.87 -1.68 11.96
CA LEU A 168 -7.62 -0.54 12.49
C LEU A 168 -9.08 -0.89 12.74
N TYR A 169 -9.73 -0.23 13.70
CA TYR A 169 -11.19 -0.36 13.81
C TYR A 169 -11.91 0.10 12.53
N ALA A 170 -11.40 1.15 11.89
CA ALA A 170 -11.85 1.58 10.57
C ALA A 170 -11.80 0.46 9.53
N TRP A 171 -10.78 -0.40 9.60
CA TRP A 171 -10.68 -1.53 8.70
C TRP A 171 -11.86 -2.48 8.91
N ASP A 172 -12.20 -2.84 10.14
CA ASP A 172 -13.36 -3.71 10.37
C ASP A 172 -14.68 -3.10 9.88
N LEU A 173 -14.91 -1.81 10.16
CA LEU A 173 -16.11 -1.08 9.73
C LEU A 173 -16.25 -1.01 8.20
N ASP A 174 -15.15 -0.76 7.50
CA ASP A 174 -15.14 -0.58 6.05
C ASP A 174 -15.17 -1.90 5.28
N CYS A 175 -14.95 -3.06 5.93
CA CYS A 175 -15.00 -4.38 5.30
C CYS A 175 -16.34 -4.63 4.59
N GLY A 176 -17.45 -4.37 5.30
CA GLY A 176 -18.80 -4.55 4.76
C GLY A 176 -19.07 -3.64 3.56
N ALA A 177 -18.69 -2.37 3.64
CA ALA A 177 -18.83 -1.42 2.54
C ALA A 177 -17.96 -1.81 1.33
N CYS A 178 -16.73 -2.25 1.57
CA CYS A 178 -15.84 -2.76 0.54
C CYS A 178 -16.46 -3.98 -0.16
N ALA A 179 -16.96 -4.96 0.59
CA ALA A 179 -17.62 -6.14 0.03
C ALA A 179 -18.88 -5.79 -0.78
N SER A 180 -19.73 -4.90 -0.23
CA SER A 180 -21.01 -4.50 -0.83
C SER A 180 -20.85 -3.74 -2.16
N THR A 181 -19.73 -3.06 -2.34
CA THR A 181 -19.36 -2.38 -3.60
C THR A 181 -18.58 -3.28 -4.57
N GLY A 182 -18.53 -4.58 -4.29
CA GLY A 182 -17.81 -5.58 -5.09
C GLY A 182 -16.28 -5.45 -4.96
N GLY A 183 -15.77 -4.91 -3.86
CA GLY A 183 -14.34 -4.83 -3.52
C GLY A 183 -13.76 -6.18 -3.08
N CYS A 184 -12.51 -6.17 -2.61
CA CYS A 184 -11.77 -7.42 -2.35
C CYS A 184 -12.16 -8.12 -1.04
N CYS A 185 -12.75 -7.41 -0.07
CA CYS A 185 -13.18 -7.98 1.21
C CYS A 185 -14.35 -8.96 1.08
N GLY A 186 -15.08 -8.94 -0.04
CA GLY A 186 -16.10 -9.94 -0.36
C GLY A 186 -15.57 -11.15 -1.14
N ARG A 187 -14.24 -11.32 -1.23
CA ARG A 187 -13.59 -12.33 -2.07
C ARG A 187 -12.60 -13.15 -1.26
N ASP A 188 -12.18 -14.28 -1.82
CA ASP A 188 -11.19 -15.20 -1.26
C ASP A 188 -9.73 -14.77 -1.49
N CYS A 189 -9.49 -13.62 -2.15
CA CYS A 189 -8.14 -13.21 -2.52
C CYS A 189 -7.24 -12.81 -1.34
N GLY A 190 -7.83 -12.50 -0.18
CA GLY A 190 -7.09 -12.22 1.06
C GLY A 190 -6.18 -10.98 1.00
N CYS A 191 -6.44 -10.02 0.09
CA CYS A 191 -5.48 -8.94 -0.16
C CYS A 191 -5.55 -7.79 0.86
N CYS A 192 -6.72 -7.61 1.50
CA CYS A 192 -6.98 -6.56 2.49
C CYS A 192 -6.52 -6.96 3.89
N GLU A 193 -6.37 -8.26 4.12
CA GLU A 193 -5.81 -8.90 5.31
C GLU A 193 -4.27 -8.89 5.29
N LYS A 194 -3.65 -8.52 4.16
CA LYS A 194 -2.18 -8.43 4.03
C LYS A 194 -1.71 -6.99 4.25
N PRO A 195 -0.71 -6.74 5.12
CA PRO A 195 -0.21 -5.40 5.36
C PRO A 195 0.36 -4.79 4.08
N LEU A 196 -0.03 -3.56 3.77
CA LEU A 196 0.45 -2.76 2.64
C LEU A 196 1.95 -2.48 2.76
N ILE A 197 2.41 -2.22 3.99
CA ILE A 197 3.81 -2.20 4.41
C ILE A 197 3.92 -2.72 5.84
N THR A 198 5.12 -3.14 6.23
CA THR A 198 5.48 -3.48 7.60
C THR A 198 6.72 -2.70 8.02
N TYR A 199 6.78 -2.24 9.27
CA TYR A 199 7.93 -1.52 9.81
C TYR A 199 8.09 -1.80 11.31
N TRP A 200 9.30 -1.59 11.84
CA TRP A 200 9.60 -1.77 13.26
C TRP A 200 9.35 -0.47 14.04
N GLU A 201 8.52 -0.52 15.07
CA GLU A 201 8.24 0.61 15.97
C GLU A 201 8.89 0.36 17.35
N PRO A 202 9.58 1.35 17.95
CA PRO A 202 10.10 1.24 19.31
C PRO A 202 8.97 1.03 20.34
N MET A 203 9.17 0.16 21.32
CA MET A 203 8.21 -0.02 22.41
C MET A 203 8.49 1.03 23.51
N LYS A 204 7.44 1.75 23.93
CA LYS A 204 7.56 2.90 24.87
C LYS A 204 7.97 2.52 26.29
N GLN A 205 7.94 1.23 26.66
CA GLN A 205 8.16 0.78 28.03
C GLN A 205 9.01 -0.49 28.04
N HIS A 206 10.16 -0.38 28.72
CA HIS A 206 11.06 -1.41 29.25
C HIS A 206 12.34 -1.84 28.51
N ASP A 207 12.58 -1.48 27.25
CA ASP A 207 13.94 -1.61 26.72
C ASP A 207 14.13 -0.76 25.46
N ALA A 208 15.19 0.04 25.39
CA ALA A 208 15.47 0.89 24.22
C ALA A 208 15.69 0.06 22.94
N GLU A 209 15.97 -1.24 23.08
CA GLU A 209 16.13 -2.19 21.99
C GLU A 209 14.86 -2.95 21.62
N SER A 210 13.82 -2.91 22.46
CA SER A 210 12.57 -3.62 22.21
C SER A 210 11.78 -2.93 21.09
N ARG A 211 11.60 -3.66 19.98
CA ARG A 211 10.83 -3.20 18.81
C ARG A 211 9.69 -4.17 18.51
N LYS A 212 8.54 -3.63 18.11
CA LYS A 212 7.42 -4.42 17.61
C LYS A 212 7.28 -4.25 16.10
N LEU A 213 6.97 -5.34 15.39
CA LEU A 213 6.64 -5.27 13.97
C LEU A 213 5.19 -4.77 13.83
N VAL A 214 5.03 -3.66 13.12
CA VAL A 214 3.72 -3.04 12.86
C VAL A 214 3.38 -3.19 11.39
N GLY A 215 2.16 -3.65 11.11
CA GLY A 215 1.59 -3.71 9.76
C GLY A 215 0.65 -2.54 9.50
N VAL A 216 0.74 -1.95 8.31
CA VAL A 216 -0.21 -0.94 7.84
C VAL A 216 -1.26 -1.63 6.99
N TYR A 217 -2.50 -1.68 7.47
CA TYR A 217 -3.62 -2.29 6.77
C TYR A 217 -4.56 -1.23 6.21
N GLY A 218 -5.16 -1.50 5.05
CA GLY A 218 -6.10 -0.59 4.40
C GLY A 218 -6.96 -1.29 3.36
N HIS A 219 -8.16 -0.74 3.13
CA HIS A 219 -9.13 -1.22 2.14
C HIS A 219 -8.83 -0.75 0.73
N CYS A 220 -9.43 -1.42 -0.24
CA CYS A 220 -9.25 -1.12 -1.65
C CYS A 220 -9.53 0.34 -1.97
N THR A 221 -8.52 1.01 -2.54
CA THR A 221 -8.69 2.26 -3.28
C THR A 221 -8.75 1.96 -4.77
N ALA A 222 -8.80 3.00 -5.61
CA ALA A 222 -8.67 2.88 -7.06
C ALA A 222 -7.32 2.28 -7.50
N GLU A 223 -6.32 2.22 -6.60
CA GLU A 223 -4.97 1.68 -6.88
C GLU A 223 -4.80 0.20 -6.53
N CYS A 224 -5.81 -0.46 -5.96
CA CYS A 224 -5.70 -1.86 -5.54
C CYS A 224 -5.46 -2.79 -6.74
N PRO A 225 -4.34 -3.55 -6.80
CA PRO A 225 -4.04 -4.44 -7.93
C PRO A 225 -5.11 -5.49 -8.20
N CYS A 226 -5.69 -6.08 -7.14
CA CYS A 226 -6.72 -7.10 -7.26
C CYS A 226 -8.02 -6.53 -7.86
N CYS A 227 -8.45 -5.35 -7.40
CA CYS A 227 -9.62 -4.66 -7.97
C CYS A 227 -9.40 -4.30 -9.44
N ILE A 228 -8.22 -3.78 -9.80
CA ILE A 228 -7.88 -3.43 -11.19
C ILE A 228 -7.96 -4.67 -12.08
N ARG A 229 -7.34 -5.79 -11.65
CA ARG A 229 -7.31 -7.05 -12.40
C ARG A 229 -8.71 -7.59 -12.67
N VAL A 230 -9.57 -7.62 -11.64
CA VAL A 230 -10.92 -8.18 -11.80
C VAL A 230 -11.86 -7.25 -12.56
N ARG A 231 -11.71 -5.93 -12.40
CA ARG A 231 -12.51 -4.96 -13.16
C ARG A 231 -12.03 -4.79 -14.60
N GLY A 232 -10.84 -5.28 -14.94
CA GLY A 232 -10.23 -5.13 -16.27
C GLY A 232 -9.95 -3.68 -16.67
N ARG A 233 -9.96 -2.73 -15.73
CA ARG A 233 -9.79 -1.31 -16.00
C ARG A 233 -9.03 -0.61 -14.88
N TYR A 234 -8.10 0.26 -15.24
CA TYR A 234 -7.36 1.10 -14.31
C TYR A 234 -7.81 2.56 -14.45
N HIS A 235 -8.29 3.13 -13.34
CA HIS A 235 -8.53 4.56 -13.20
C HIS A 235 -7.67 5.04 -12.05
N PRO A 236 -6.64 5.87 -12.30
CA PRO A 236 -5.78 6.39 -11.24
C PRO A 236 -6.60 7.08 -10.15
N HIS A 237 -6.21 6.90 -8.89
CA HIS A 237 -6.81 7.61 -7.79
C HIS A 237 -6.65 9.13 -8.01
N PRO A 238 -7.74 9.92 -7.96
CA PRO A 238 -7.75 11.31 -8.45
C PRO A 238 -6.84 12.26 -7.66
N ARG A 239 -6.42 11.87 -6.46
CA ARG A 239 -5.51 12.64 -5.59
C ARG A 239 -4.05 12.18 -5.65
N LEU A 240 -3.73 11.23 -6.53
CA LEU A 240 -2.35 10.80 -6.74
C LEU A 240 -1.81 11.45 -8.02
N PRO A 241 -0.51 11.77 -8.08
CA PRO A 241 0.10 12.27 -9.31
C PRO A 241 -0.11 11.26 -10.45
N PRO A 242 -0.23 11.71 -11.71
CA PRO A 242 -0.25 10.81 -12.85
C PRO A 242 1.02 9.95 -12.85
N LEU A 243 0.90 8.74 -13.39
CA LEU A 243 2.10 7.97 -13.71
C LEU A 243 2.61 8.53 -15.04
N ASP A 244 3.83 9.07 -15.04
CA ASP A 244 4.55 9.36 -16.29
C ASP A 244 4.91 8.00 -16.92
N VAL A 245 4.00 7.42 -17.71
CA VAL A 245 4.24 6.14 -18.40
C VAL A 245 5.00 6.40 -19.69
#